data_AF-A0A627HRK8-F1
#
_entry.id   AF-A0A627HRK8-F1
#
_cell.length_a   1.000
_cell.length_b   1.000
_cell.length_c   1.000
_cell.angle_alpha   90.00
_cell.angle_beta   90.00
_cell.angle_gamma   90.00
#
_symmetry.space_group_name_H-M   'P 1'
#
loop_
_entity.id
_entity.type
_entity.pdbx_description
1 polymer ?
#
loop_
_entity_poly.entity_id
_entity_poly.type
_entity_poly.pdbx_seq_one_letter_code
_entity_poly.pdbx_strand_id
1 'polypeptide(L)'
;MQPPVTDTYAIDSFIAAKFNFKISEHGLRYLFPRRELNGDDLMELIVELVRQMQFPEKPSRYQSIFACKSIEDADSFRKKYREQEGPQPIYEILI
;
A
#
# COMPACT_ATOMS: atom_id res chain seq x y z
N MET A 1 -11.86 13.08 -20.95
CA MET A 1 -10.42 13.11 -21.24
C MET A 1 -9.70 12.75 -19.96
N GLN A 2 -8.89 11.69 -19.97
CA GLN A 2 -8.08 11.32 -18.82
C GLN A 2 -6.85 12.23 -18.81
N PRO A 3 -6.57 12.98 -17.73
CA PRO A 3 -5.44 13.90 -17.71
C PRO A 3 -4.14 13.11 -17.94
N PRO A 4 -3.15 13.71 -18.62
CA PRO A 4 -1.91 13.05 -18.95
C PRO A 4 -1.22 12.60 -17.66
N VAL A 5 -0.74 11.36 -17.65
CA VAL A 5 0.06 10.80 -16.56
C VAL A 5 1.42 11.48 -16.64
N THR A 6 1.59 12.60 -15.94
CA THR A 6 2.92 13.14 -15.67
C THR A 6 3.49 12.39 -14.48
N ASP A 7 4.56 11.67 -14.78
CA ASP A 7 5.30 10.78 -13.91
C ASP A 7 5.69 11.41 -12.56
N THR A 8 5.56 10.63 -11.48
CA THR A 8 6.02 10.90 -10.10
C THR A 8 5.26 12.01 -9.38
N TYR A 9 4.36 11.63 -8.45
CA TYR A 9 3.74 12.60 -7.57
C TYR A 9 4.81 13.28 -6.69
N ALA A 10 4.57 14.53 -6.26
CA ALA A 10 5.48 15.23 -5.34
C ALA A 10 5.77 14.40 -4.09
N ILE A 11 4.79 13.60 -3.65
CA ILE A 11 4.95 12.69 -2.51
C ILE A 11 5.81 11.47 -2.83
N ASP A 12 5.72 10.91 -4.04
CA ASP A 12 6.59 9.81 -4.48
C ASP A 12 8.04 10.27 -4.52
N SER A 13 8.27 11.46 -5.05
CA SER A 13 9.61 12.07 -5.11
C SER A 13 10.13 12.39 -3.72
N PHE A 14 9.27 12.91 -2.83
CA PHE A 14 9.61 13.16 -1.43
C PHE A 14 9.94 11.86 -0.67
N ILE A 15 9.11 10.82 -0.80
CA ILE A 15 9.31 9.51 -0.15
C ILE A 15 10.55 8.83 -0.69
N ALA A 16 10.76 8.83 -2.01
CA ALA A 16 11.94 8.27 -2.63
C ALA A 16 13.21 8.99 -2.17
N ALA A 17 13.19 10.33 -2.13
CA ALA A 17 14.30 11.13 -1.62
C ALA A 17 14.54 10.91 -0.12
N LYS A 18 13.49 10.73 0.67
CA LYS A 18 13.57 10.61 2.13
C LYS A 18 14.02 9.23 2.58
N PHE A 19 13.47 8.18 1.98
CA PHE A 19 13.65 6.80 2.45
C PHE A 19 14.55 5.95 1.55
N ASN A 20 15.07 6.53 0.47
CA ASN A 20 16.01 5.89 -0.44
C ASN A 20 15.49 4.55 -1.02
N PHE A 21 14.18 4.48 -1.28
CA PHE A 21 13.56 3.35 -1.96
C PHE A 21 12.42 3.78 -2.88
N LYS A 22 12.12 2.92 -3.87
CA LYS A 22 10.95 3.08 -4.73
C LYS A 22 9.71 2.45 -4.07
N ILE A 23 8.59 3.16 -4.09
CA ILE A 23 7.28 2.64 -3.69
C ILE A 23 6.90 1.49 -4.64
N SER A 24 6.36 0.39 -4.11
CA SER A 24 5.88 -0.72 -4.94
C SER A 24 4.65 -0.32 -5.76
N GLU A 25 4.36 -1.01 -6.86
CA GLU A 25 3.13 -0.75 -7.64
C GLU A 25 1.87 -0.90 -6.78
N HIS A 26 1.88 -1.86 -5.86
CA HIS A 26 0.80 -2.06 -4.89
C HIS A 26 0.68 -0.88 -3.93
N GLY A 27 1.81 -0.38 -3.40
CA GLY A 27 1.86 0.80 -2.54
C GLY A 27 1.32 2.05 -3.24
N LEU A 28 1.64 2.25 -4.52
CA LEU A 28 1.09 3.36 -5.32
C LEU A 28 -0.44 3.28 -5.46
N ARG A 29 -1.01 2.08 -5.62
CA ARG A 29 -2.47 1.90 -5.75
C ARG A 29 -3.22 2.09 -4.43
N TYR A 30 -2.64 1.64 -3.31
CA TYR A 30 -3.29 1.66 -2.00
C TYR A 30 -3.05 2.94 -1.20
N LEU A 31 -1.83 3.47 -1.23
CA LEU A 31 -1.38 4.53 -0.33
C LEU A 31 -1.41 5.90 -0.99
N PHE A 32 -1.31 5.96 -2.31
CA PHE A 32 -1.39 7.22 -3.07
C PHE A 32 -2.30 7.06 -4.30
N PRO A 33 -3.57 6.64 -4.11
CA PRO A 33 -4.53 6.70 -5.21
C PRO A 33 -4.60 8.14 -5.73
N ARG A 34 -4.93 8.31 -7.01
CA ARG A 34 -4.93 9.61 -7.71
C ARG A 34 -5.99 10.57 -7.12
N ARG A 35 -5.70 11.17 -5.96
CA ARG A 35 -6.57 12.08 -5.21
C ARG A 35 -5.75 13.05 -4.37
N GLU A 36 -6.42 14.02 -3.76
CA GLU A 36 -5.84 14.86 -2.72
C GLU A 36 -5.40 14.01 -1.52
N LEU A 37 -4.31 14.45 -0.89
CA LEU A 37 -3.82 13.80 0.33
C LEU A 37 -4.86 13.93 1.44
N ASN A 38 -5.13 12.83 2.12
CA ASN A 38 -6.02 12.78 3.27
C ASN A 38 -5.25 12.37 4.53
N GLY A 39 -5.97 12.25 5.65
CA GLY A 39 -5.38 11.84 6.93
C GLY A 39 -4.73 10.45 6.90
N ASP A 40 -5.23 9.54 6.06
CA ASP A 40 -4.69 8.18 5.95
C ASP A 40 -3.29 8.20 5.30
N ASP A 41 -3.10 9.03 4.27
CA ASP A 41 -1.81 9.15 3.60
C ASP A 41 -0.73 9.73 4.53
N LEU A 42 -1.12 10.68 5.39
CA LEU A 42 -0.25 11.22 6.43
C LEU A 42 0.06 10.18 7.52
N MET A 43 -0.93 9.37 7.90
CA MET A 43 -0.75 8.29 8.87
C MET A 43 0.30 7.28 8.37
N GLU A 44 0.26 6.92 7.09
CA GLU A 44 1.23 6.02 6.48
C GLU A 44 2.67 6.58 6.53
N LEU A 45 2.83 7.89 6.31
CA LEU A 45 4.13 8.56 6.46
C LEU A 45 4.63 8.51 7.91
N ILE A 46 3.74 8.78 8.87
CA ILE A 46 4.06 8.72 10.30
C ILE A 46 4.48 7.29 10.69
N VAL A 47 3.74 6.28 10.24
CA VAL A 47 4.05 4.87 10.53
C VAL A 47 5.39 4.47 9.91
N GLU A 48 5.73 4.92 8.70
CA GLU A 48 7.06 4.63 8.13
C GLU A 48 8.19 5.31 8.91
N LEU A 49 8.00 6.56 9.34
CA LEU A 49 8.98 7.25 10.20
C LEU A 49 9.17 6.49 11.53
N VAL A 50 8.08 6.06 12.18
CA VAL A 50 8.14 5.27 13.41
C VAL A 50 8.81 3.92 13.16
N ARG A 51 8.50 3.25 12.03
CA ARG A 51 9.14 1.98 11.64
C ARG A 51 10.65 2.14 11.55
N GLN A 52 11.14 3.17 10.85
CA GLN A 52 12.59 3.40 10.74
C GLN A 52 13.25 3.67 12.09
N MET A 53 12.57 4.38 12.99
CA MET A 53 13.14 4.73 14.30
C MET A 53 13.10 3.59 15.32
N GLN A 54 12.03 2.78 15.32
CA GLN A 54 11.75 1.83 16.41
C GLN A 54 11.73 0.37 15.97
N PHE A 55 11.47 0.10 14.69
CA PHE A 55 11.27 -1.25 14.14
C PHE A 55 11.93 -1.43 12.76
N PRO A 56 13.23 -1.08 12.60
CA PRO A 56 13.88 -1.01 11.30
C PRO A 56 13.93 -2.36 10.56
N GLU A 57 13.82 -3.48 11.28
CA GLU A 57 13.77 -4.84 10.76
C GLU A 57 12.42 -5.23 10.13
N LYS A 58 11.35 -4.48 10.42
CA LYS A 58 10.04 -4.73 9.83
C LYS A 58 9.99 -4.21 8.40
N PRO A 59 9.29 -4.90 7.47
CA PRO A 59 9.15 -4.41 6.10
C PRO A 59 8.37 -3.09 6.05
N SER A 60 8.75 -2.21 5.10
CA SER A 60 7.99 -0.97 4.85
C SER A 60 6.64 -1.27 4.21
N ARG A 61 5.58 -0.60 4.67
CA ARG A 61 4.25 -0.69 4.05
C ARG A 61 4.24 -0.15 2.62
N TYR A 62 5.11 0.80 2.30
CA TYR A 62 5.31 1.31 0.93
C TYR A 62 5.91 0.28 -0.04
N GLN A 63 6.50 -0.80 0.48
CA GLN A 63 7.13 -1.85 -0.32
C GLN A 63 6.48 -3.23 -0.15
N SER A 64 5.44 -3.33 0.66
CA SER A 64 4.80 -4.60 1.00
C SER A 64 3.58 -4.90 0.15
N ILE A 65 3.18 -6.17 0.14
CA ILE A 65 1.82 -6.61 -0.16
C ILE A 65 1.16 -7.05 1.15
N PHE A 66 -0.13 -6.77 1.31
CA PHE A 66 -0.89 -7.25 2.45
C PHE A 66 -1.50 -8.62 2.16
N ALA A 67 -1.31 -9.56 3.07
CA ALA A 67 -1.77 -10.94 2.93
C ALA A 67 -2.34 -11.46 4.26
N CYS A 68 -3.10 -12.55 4.18
CA CYS A 68 -3.59 -13.29 5.33
C CYS A 68 -2.68 -14.48 5.63
N LYS A 69 -2.66 -14.93 6.89
CA LYS A 69 -1.79 -16.05 7.32
C LYS A 69 -2.36 -17.42 6.96
N SER A 70 -3.68 -17.53 6.80
CA SER A 70 -4.35 -18.75 6.41
C SER A 70 -5.46 -18.49 5.40
N ILE A 71 -5.94 -19.56 4.77
CA ILE A 71 -7.05 -19.48 3.81
C ILE A 71 -8.36 -19.09 4.50
N GLU A 72 -8.55 -19.47 5.76
CA GLU A 72 -9.72 -19.11 6.57
C GLU A 72 -9.74 -17.61 6.87
N ASP A 73 -8.59 -17.02 7.19
CA ASP A 73 -8.45 -15.57 7.37
C ASP A 73 -8.73 -14.83 6.07
N ALA A 74 -8.20 -15.33 4.95
CA ALA A 74 -8.43 -14.75 3.63
C ALA A 74 -9.91 -14.80 3.22
N ASP A 75 -10.58 -15.93 3.47
CA ASP A 75 -12.01 -16.09 3.19
C ASP A 75 -12.87 -15.19 4.09
N SER A 76 -12.51 -15.07 5.37
CA SER A 76 -13.18 -14.18 6.32
C SER A 76 -13.02 -12.71 5.93
N PHE A 77 -11.81 -12.30 5.55
CA PHE A 77 -11.53 -10.96 5.05
C PHE A 77 -12.35 -10.65 3.79
N ARG A 78 -12.34 -11.56 2.81
CA ARG A 78 -13.11 -11.42 1.58
C ARG A 78 -14.61 -11.27 1.87
N LYS A 79 -15.20 -12.13 2.70
CA LYS A 79 -16.64 -12.05 3.04
C LYS A 79 -17.02 -10.73 3.69
N LYS A 80 -16.14 -10.17 4.51
CA LYS A 80 -16.39 -8.93 5.26
C LYS A 80 -16.27 -7.67 4.40
N TYR A 81 -15.31 -7.63 3.49
CA TYR A 81 -14.93 -6.42 2.74
C TYR A 81 -15.20 -6.50 1.24
N ARG A 82 -16.01 -7.47 0.79
CA ARG A 82 -16.39 -7.59 -0.62
C ARG A 82 -17.18 -6.35 -1.07
N GLU A 83 -16.58 -5.51 -1.91
CA GLU A 83 -17.25 -4.30 -2.42
C GLU A 83 -18.12 -4.53 -3.67
N GLN A 84 -17.82 -5.57 -4.46
CA GLN A 84 -18.47 -5.81 -5.76
C GLN A 84 -18.95 -7.25 -5.92
N GLU A 85 -20.10 -7.39 -6.58
CA GLU A 85 -20.59 -8.66 -7.11
C GLU A 85 -19.63 -9.17 -8.21
N GLY A 86 -19.32 -10.46 -8.22
CA GLY A 86 -18.35 -11.08 -9.14
C GLY A 86 -17.19 -11.84 -8.48
N PRO A 87 -16.42 -12.64 -9.23
CA PRO A 87 -15.39 -13.51 -8.65
C PRO A 87 -14.22 -12.69 -8.06
N GLN A 88 -13.96 -12.90 -6.77
CA GLN A 88 -12.80 -12.36 -6.04
C GLN A 88 -11.92 -13.54 -5.60
N PRO A 89 -11.02 -14.02 -6.49
CA PRO A 89 -10.16 -15.16 -6.20
C PRO A 89 -9.21 -14.84 -5.04
N ILE A 90 -8.95 -15.86 -4.22
CA ILE A 90 -7.88 -15.82 -3.22
C ILE A 90 -6.64 -16.42 -3.89
N TYR A 91 -5.53 -15.70 -3.85
CA TYR A 91 -4.25 -16.16 -4.39
C TYR A 91 -3.33 -16.58 -3.24
N GLU A 92 -2.60 -17.67 -3.45
CA GLU A 92 -1.52 -18.10 -2.57
C GLU A 92 -0.22 -17.38 -2.97
N ILE A 93 0.53 -16.91 -1.98
CA ILE A 93 1.83 -16.29 -2.18
C ILE A 93 2.89 -17.33 -1.88
N LEU A 94 3.63 -17.73 -2.91
CA LEU A 94 4.79 -18.60 -2.78
C LEU A 94 6.03 -17.72 -2.54
N ILE A 95 6.76 -17.98 -1.46
CA ILE A 95 7.94 -17.21 -1.02
C ILE A 95 9.20 -18.04 -1.26
#